data_AF-A0A9P3PPX8-F1
#
_entry.id   AF-A0A9P3PPX8-F1
#
_cell.length_a   1.000
_cell.length_b   1.000
_cell.length_c   1.000
_cell.angle_alpha   90.00
_cell.angle_beta   90.00
_cell.angle_gamma   90.00
#
_symmetry.space_group_name_H-M   'P 1'
#
loop_
_entity.id
_entity.type
_entity.pdbx_description
1 polymer ?
#
loop_
_entity_poly.entity_id
_entity_poly.type
_entity_poly.pdbx_seq_one_letter_code
_entity_poly.pdbx_strand_id
1 'polypeptide(L)'
;MERTQFVAALGRSLHIRQAYLPLFLFIPVYYASQASPVLRLLEGVLGNEERASTSPSIGSSQAATTTLAVVLDIVRPDPAHLRRHATYDLPTTSTIHPATLRLLDDLKERFRMAWCTFMDSRNREWALIAKSACTFAAASSGILQIPGMTADPIIRGFVFLAIFRALAAALYAAILLHYFRQPRTRTAHFAVLWLQRHACHRSPARRYTSWTMFSLPAVAFCWGVILMILTLVCSIWRDPPEFMTYPVNGGHHRPLKGTALRTLITVLSLLDLGGAFWTWKTLSAFND
;
A
#
# COMPACT_ATOMS: atom_id res chain seq x y z
N MET A 1 1.54 -24.25 -29.06
CA MET A 1 1.41 -22.81 -29.40
C MET A 1 1.17 -21.91 -28.16
N GLU A 2 0.87 -22.44 -26.96
CA GLU A 2 0.59 -21.64 -25.75
C GLU A 2 1.83 -21.15 -24.97
N ARG A 3 2.99 -21.83 -25.03
CA ARG A 3 4.18 -21.43 -24.26
C ARG A 3 4.78 -20.08 -24.70
N THR A 4 4.70 -19.73 -25.99
CA THR A 4 5.26 -18.49 -26.52
C THR A 4 4.42 -17.26 -26.18
N GLN A 5 3.08 -17.41 -26.08
CA GLN A 5 2.20 -16.33 -25.63
C GLN A 5 2.36 -16.04 -24.13
N PHE A 6 2.61 -17.08 -23.31
CA PHE A 6 2.84 -16.91 -21.87
C PHE A 6 4.15 -16.18 -21.57
N VAL A 7 5.23 -16.48 -22.30
CA VAL A 7 6.53 -15.80 -22.15
C VAL A 7 6.46 -14.34 -22.64
N ALA A 8 5.75 -14.07 -23.73
CA ALA A 8 5.52 -12.69 -24.20
C ALA A 8 4.67 -11.86 -23.22
N ALA A 9 3.68 -12.47 -22.56
CA ALA A 9 2.89 -11.82 -21.51
C ALA A 9 3.71 -11.56 -20.24
N LEU A 10 4.61 -12.48 -19.87
CA LEU A 10 5.54 -12.27 -18.75
C LEU A 10 6.54 -11.15 -19.02
N GLY A 11 7.08 -11.05 -20.24
CA GLY A 11 8.01 -10.00 -20.65
C GLY A 11 7.39 -8.59 -20.59
N ARG A 12 6.16 -8.41 -21.09
CA ARG A 12 5.44 -7.13 -20.99
C ARG A 12 5.13 -6.75 -19.54
N SER A 13 4.78 -7.72 -18.71
CA SER A 13 4.60 -7.53 -17.26
C SER A 13 5.90 -7.05 -16.60
N LEU A 14 7.06 -7.54 -17.01
CA LEU A 14 8.35 -7.17 -16.45
C LEU A 14 8.78 -5.73 -16.79
N HIS A 15 8.53 -5.28 -18.02
CA HIS A 15 8.86 -3.91 -18.43
C HIS A 15 7.94 -2.86 -17.79
N ILE A 16 6.64 -3.14 -17.68
CA ILE A 16 5.72 -2.30 -16.90
C ILE A 16 6.13 -2.28 -15.42
N ARG A 17 6.70 -3.40 -14.92
CA ARG A 17 7.22 -3.47 -13.54
C ARG A 17 8.41 -2.56 -13.28
N GLN A 18 9.38 -2.60 -14.19
CA GLN A 18 10.57 -1.78 -14.07
C GLN A 18 10.28 -0.30 -14.25
N ALA A 19 9.25 0.07 -15.03
CA ALA A 19 8.84 1.45 -15.19
C ALA A 19 8.09 2.02 -13.96
N TYR A 20 7.29 1.21 -13.23
CA TYR A 20 6.60 1.71 -12.04
C TYR A 20 7.54 1.86 -10.84
N LEU A 21 8.58 1.03 -10.71
CA LEU A 21 9.48 1.04 -9.55
C LEU A 21 10.16 2.40 -9.29
N PRO A 22 10.73 3.11 -10.28
CA PRO A 22 11.26 4.45 -10.07
C PRO A 22 10.15 5.47 -9.78
N LEU A 23 8.96 5.31 -10.38
CA LEU A 23 7.81 6.18 -10.10
C LEU A 23 7.33 6.07 -8.65
N PHE A 24 7.36 4.87 -8.08
CA PHE A 24 7.04 4.61 -6.68
C PHE A 24 8.27 4.65 -5.74
N LEU A 25 9.43 5.10 -6.24
CA LEU A 25 10.67 5.27 -5.48
C LEU A 25 11.11 3.98 -4.72
N PHE A 26 10.76 2.80 -5.23
CA PHE A 26 10.97 1.50 -4.58
C PHE A 26 10.34 1.33 -3.18
N ILE A 27 9.53 2.29 -2.72
CA ILE A 27 8.88 2.25 -1.40
C ILE A 27 7.95 1.04 -1.23
N PRO A 28 7.16 0.59 -2.24
CA PRO A 28 6.36 -0.62 -2.10
C PRO A 28 7.19 -1.88 -1.78
N VAL A 29 8.42 -1.96 -2.28
CA VAL A 29 9.33 -3.09 -2.02
C VAL A 29 9.80 -3.07 -0.57
N TYR A 30 10.13 -1.88 -0.06
CA TYR A 30 10.45 -1.69 1.35
C TYR A 30 9.30 -2.15 2.26
N TYR A 31 8.06 -1.74 1.94
CA TYR A 31 6.88 -2.17 2.70
C TYR A 31 6.65 -3.69 2.64
N ALA A 32 6.81 -4.30 1.47
CA ALA A 32 6.73 -5.75 1.33
C ALA A 32 7.83 -6.47 2.15
N SER A 33 9.05 -5.90 2.20
CA SER A 33 10.15 -6.47 2.98
C SER A 33 9.87 -6.46 4.49
N GLN A 34 9.22 -5.41 4.99
CA GLN A 34 8.84 -5.32 6.40
C GLN A 34 7.71 -6.30 6.78
N ALA A 35 6.87 -6.68 5.81
CA ALA A 35 5.85 -7.69 6.02
C ALA A 35 6.39 -9.13 5.96
N SER A 36 7.67 -9.33 5.62
CA SER A 36 8.27 -10.66 5.50
C SER A 36 8.14 -11.56 6.74
N PRO A 37 8.21 -11.08 8.00
CA PRO A 37 8.02 -11.95 9.15
C PRO A 37 6.59 -12.50 9.24
N VAL A 38 5.60 -11.66 8.93
CA VAL A 38 4.18 -12.06 8.90
C VAL A 38 3.93 -13.07 7.78
N LEU A 39 4.51 -12.82 6.60
CA LEU A 39 4.41 -13.70 5.44
C LEU A 39 5.06 -15.06 5.69
N ARG A 40 6.25 -15.10 6.32
CA ARG A 40 6.92 -16.36 6.67
C ARG A 40 6.12 -17.21 7.66
N LEU A 41 5.47 -16.57 8.64
CA LEU A 41 4.59 -17.29 9.56
C LEU A 41 3.39 -17.88 8.83
N LEU A 42 2.77 -17.13 7.92
CA LEU A 42 1.67 -17.61 7.10
C LEU A 42 2.09 -18.74 6.15
N GLU A 43 3.23 -18.60 5.48
CA GLU A 43 3.80 -19.64 4.62
C GLU A 43 4.16 -20.90 5.42
N GLY A 44 4.60 -20.76 6.67
CA GLY A 44 4.80 -21.90 7.58
C GLY A 44 3.50 -22.64 7.90
N VAL A 45 2.38 -21.93 7.99
CA VAL A 45 1.04 -22.54 8.18
C VAL A 45 0.57 -23.24 6.92
N LEU A 46 0.67 -22.56 5.77
CA LEU A 46 0.19 -23.07 4.48
C LEU A 46 1.08 -24.18 3.90
N GLY A 47 2.40 -24.07 4.03
CA GLY A 47 3.35 -25.06 3.49
C GLY A 47 3.30 -26.40 4.23
N ASN A 48 2.88 -26.40 5.50
CA ASN A 48 2.61 -27.64 6.24
C ASN A 48 1.33 -28.35 5.75
N GLU A 49 0.39 -27.63 5.14
CA GLU A 49 -0.84 -28.16 4.53
C GLU A 49 -0.53 -28.98 3.26
N GLU A 50 0.34 -28.45 2.40
CA GLU A 50 0.67 -29.06 1.10
C GLU A 50 1.56 -30.30 1.29
N ARG A 51 2.44 -30.31 2.32
CA ARG A 51 3.23 -31.49 2.70
C ARG A 51 2.41 -32.58 3.39
N ALA A 52 1.39 -32.20 4.16
CA ALA A 52 0.51 -33.17 4.80
C ALA A 52 -0.45 -33.86 3.80
N SER A 53 -0.83 -33.17 2.74
CA SER A 53 -1.70 -33.73 1.68
C SER A 53 -0.97 -34.61 0.65
N THR A 54 0.36 -34.59 0.62
CA THR A 54 1.18 -35.37 -0.35
C THR A 54 1.89 -36.60 0.24
N SER A 55 1.77 -36.87 1.54
CA SER A 55 2.33 -38.08 2.17
C SER A 55 1.28 -39.19 2.33
N PRO A 56 1.36 -40.30 1.56
CA PRO A 56 0.55 -41.48 1.79
C PRO A 56 1.22 -42.34 2.87
N SER A 57 1.08 -41.96 4.15
CA SER A 57 1.59 -42.77 5.26
C SER A 57 0.56 -42.95 6.37
N ILE A 58 0.18 -44.21 6.53
CA ILE A 58 -0.67 -44.81 7.55
C ILE A 58 -0.20 -44.35 8.95
N GLY A 59 -1.04 -43.59 9.66
CA GLY A 59 -0.86 -43.30 11.11
C GLY A 59 -0.81 -41.83 11.55
N SER A 60 -0.51 -40.86 10.67
CA SER A 60 -0.41 -39.43 11.04
C SER A 60 -1.57 -38.54 10.52
N SER A 61 -2.53 -39.16 9.82
CA SER A 61 -3.59 -38.47 9.07
C SER A 61 -4.54 -37.64 9.94
N GLN A 62 -4.74 -37.98 11.23
CA GLN A 62 -5.70 -37.26 12.06
C GLN A 62 -5.20 -35.86 12.46
N ALA A 63 -3.95 -35.71 12.89
CA ALA A 63 -3.43 -34.43 13.38
C ALA A 63 -3.39 -33.33 12.30
N ALA A 64 -3.05 -33.69 11.07
CA ALA A 64 -2.99 -32.76 9.93
C ALA A 64 -4.39 -32.38 9.42
N THR A 65 -5.33 -33.33 9.39
CA THR A 65 -6.73 -33.07 8.99
C THR A 65 -7.43 -32.17 10.02
N THR A 66 -7.07 -32.28 11.30
CA THR A 66 -7.57 -31.38 12.36
C THR A 66 -7.00 -29.97 12.28
N THR A 67 -5.72 -29.80 11.95
CA THR A 67 -5.14 -28.46 11.74
C THR A 67 -5.79 -27.77 10.54
N LEU A 68 -6.09 -28.55 9.49
CA LEU A 68 -6.87 -28.15 8.31
C LEU A 68 -8.29 -27.70 8.66
N ALA A 69 -9.03 -28.51 9.42
CA ALA A 69 -10.41 -28.19 9.81
C ALA A 69 -10.49 -26.93 10.65
N VAL A 70 -9.55 -26.71 11.58
CA VAL A 70 -9.54 -25.54 12.47
C VAL A 70 -9.05 -24.27 11.75
N VAL A 71 -8.10 -24.37 10.81
CA VAL A 71 -7.68 -23.21 9.99
C VAL A 71 -8.77 -22.86 8.97
N LEU A 72 -9.47 -23.85 8.39
CA LEU A 72 -10.63 -23.62 7.51
C LEU A 72 -11.86 -23.09 8.28
N ASP A 73 -12.09 -23.52 9.52
CA ASP A 73 -13.12 -22.93 10.40
C ASP A 73 -12.81 -21.47 10.73
N ILE A 74 -11.52 -21.13 10.87
CA ILE A 74 -11.06 -19.75 11.05
C ILE A 74 -11.13 -18.93 9.75
N VAL A 75 -11.26 -19.54 8.58
CA VAL A 75 -11.37 -18.84 7.30
C VAL A 75 -12.84 -18.64 6.88
N ARG A 76 -13.82 -19.25 7.56
CA ARG A 76 -15.24 -19.17 7.17
C ARG A 76 -16.22 -19.04 8.35
N PRO A 77 -16.35 -17.85 8.98
CA PRO A 77 -17.44 -17.61 9.90
C PRO A 77 -18.66 -17.13 9.10
N ASP A 78 -19.31 -18.03 8.37
CA ASP A 78 -20.66 -17.73 7.85
C ASP A 78 -21.71 -18.46 8.70
N PRO A 79 -22.41 -17.76 9.61
CA PRO A 79 -23.46 -18.37 10.43
C PRO A 79 -24.68 -18.80 9.60
N ALA A 80 -24.81 -18.39 8.34
CA ALA A 80 -25.98 -18.71 7.50
C ALA A 80 -25.85 -20.05 6.75
N HIS A 81 -24.64 -20.54 6.48
CA HIS A 81 -24.42 -21.80 5.75
C HIS A 81 -24.41 -23.05 6.63
N LEU A 82 -24.24 -22.90 7.96
CA LEU A 82 -24.31 -24.01 8.92
C LEU A 82 -25.71 -24.62 9.08
N ARG A 83 -26.75 -24.01 8.50
CA ARG A 83 -28.13 -24.53 8.57
C ARG A 83 -28.53 -25.45 7.42
N ARG A 84 -27.73 -25.59 6.35
CA ARG A 84 -28.12 -26.38 5.15
C ARG A 84 -27.25 -27.61 4.84
N HIS A 85 -26.18 -27.86 5.58
CA HIS A 85 -25.36 -29.08 5.40
C HIS A 85 -25.17 -29.82 6.73
N ALA A 86 -26.28 -30.18 7.37
CA ALA A 86 -26.31 -31.07 8.54
C ALA A 86 -26.29 -32.56 8.13
N THR A 87 -25.44 -32.94 7.17
CA THR A 87 -25.36 -34.35 6.69
C THR A 87 -23.99 -34.68 6.07
N TYR A 88 -22.93 -34.04 6.56
CA TYR A 88 -21.62 -34.65 6.50
C TYR A 88 -21.32 -35.18 7.90
N ASP A 89 -21.22 -36.50 8.02
CA ASP A 89 -20.71 -37.16 9.21
C ASP A 89 -19.33 -36.56 9.53
N LEU A 90 -19.31 -35.63 10.49
CA LEU A 90 -18.07 -35.16 11.09
C LEU A 90 -17.36 -36.40 11.67
N PRO A 91 -16.09 -36.64 11.34
CA PRO A 91 -15.30 -37.57 12.13
C PRO A 91 -15.32 -37.06 13.57
N THR A 92 -15.82 -37.90 14.46
CA THR A 92 -16.00 -37.64 15.89
C THR A 92 -14.75 -37.02 16.50
N THR A 93 -14.95 -35.88 17.17
CA THR A 93 -13.97 -34.97 17.78
C THR A 93 -13.22 -35.56 18.98
N SER A 94 -13.01 -36.88 19.06
CA SER A 94 -12.59 -37.56 20.30
C SER A 94 -11.09 -37.87 20.39
N THR A 95 -10.26 -37.55 19.40
CA THR A 95 -8.82 -37.93 19.42
C THR A 95 -7.89 -36.83 18.90
N ILE A 96 -8.20 -35.56 19.16
CA ILE A 96 -7.21 -34.50 18.98
C ILE A 96 -6.33 -34.45 20.23
N HIS A 97 -5.05 -34.80 20.08
CA HIS A 97 -4.11 -34.79 21.19
C HIS A 97 -4.02 -33.36 21.76
N PRO A 98 -4.13 -33.15 23.09
CA PRO A 98 -4.08 -31.80 23.69
C PRO A 98 -2.78 -31.03 23.38
N ALA A 99 -1.70 -31.72 23.00
CA ALA A 99 -0.45 -31.11 22.60
C ALA A 99 -0.54 -30.39 21.24
N THR A 100 -1.28 -30.93 20.27
CA THR A 100 -1.43 -30.32 18.93
C THR A 100 -2.32 -29.08 18.97
N LEU A 101 -3.34 -29.07 19.83
CA LEU A 101 -4.18 -27.89 20.06
C LEU A 101 -3.37 -26.72 20.63
N ARG A 102 -2.52 -26.98 21.63
CA ARG A 102 -1.66 -25.96 22.24
C ARG A 102 -0.66 -25.35 21.25
N LEU A 103 -0.05 -26.18 20.38
CA LEU A 103 0.90 -25.71 19.38
C LEU A 103 0.22 -24.82 18.32
N LEU A 104 -1.00 -25.17 17.94
CA LEU A 104 -1.79 -24.39 17.00
C LEU A 104 -2.23 -23.04 17.60
N ASP A 105 -2.63 -23.02 18.86
CA ASP A 105 -3.00 -21.77 19.54
C ASP A 105 -1.79 -20.84 19.76
N ASP A 106 -0.63 -21.40 20.10
CA ASP A 106 0.63 -20.65 20.17
C ASP A 106 1.01 -20.05 18.80
N LEU A 107 0.86 -20.81 17.72
CA LEU A 107 1.14 -20.31 16.37
C LEU A 107 0.18 -19.18 15.97
N LYS A 108 -1.12 -19.33 16.22
CA LYS A 108 -2.12 -18.29 15.94
C LYS A 108 -1.81 -17.01 16.69
N GLU A 109 -1.43 -17.14 17.96
CA GLU A 109 -1.10 -16.00 18.81
C GLU A 109 0.17 -15.29 18.34
N ARG A 110 1.22 -16.05 17.96
CA ARG A 110 2.43 -15.49 17.35
C ARG A 110 2.13 -14.75 16.05
N PHE A 111 1.29 -15.31 15.19
CA PHE A 111 0.86 -14.66 13.95
C PHE A 111 0.08 -13.38 14.22
N ARG A 112 -0.89 -13.42 15.15
CA ARG A 112 -1.67 -12.25 15.57
C ARG A 112 -0.77 -11.15 16.11
N MET A 113 0.18 -11.49 16.97
CA MET A 113 1.14 -10.55 17.55
C MET A 113 2.05 -9.95 16.48
N ALA A 114 2.54 -10.74 15.52
CA ALA A 114 3.33 -10.24 14.40
C ALA A 114 2.53 -9.27 13.51
N TRP A 115 1.27 -9.60 13.20
CA TRP A 115 0.35 -8.74 12.46
C TRP A 115 0.07 -7.41 13.18
N CYS A 116 -0.31 -7.47 14.47
CA CYS A 116 -0.57 -6.29 15.27
C CYS A 116 0.65 -5.39 15.37
N THR A 117 1.83 -5.98 15.59
CA THR A 117 3.10 -5.23 15.67
C THR A 117 3.42 -4.53 14.35
N PHE A 118 3.23 -5.23 13.22
CA PHE A 118 3.38 -4.65 11.89
C PHE A 118 2.41 -3.47 11.68
N MET A 119 1.13 -3.67 11.97
CA MET A 119 0.10 -2.65 11.79
C MET A 119 0.29 -1.45 12.72
N ASP A 120 0.73 -1.65 13.95
CA ASP A 120 1.04 -0.56 14.88
C ASP A 120 2.25 0.26 14.42
N SER A 121 3.27 -0.38 13.85
CA SER A 121 4.38 0.32 13.17
C SER A 121 3.86 1.17 12.00
N ARG A 122 3.02 0.60 11.12
CA ARG A 122 2.44 1.33 9.98
C ARG A 122 1.56 2.49 10.42
N ASN A 123 0.70 2.30 11.42
CA ASN A 123 -0.17 3.35 11.95
C ASN A 123 0.63 4.54 12.52
N ARG A 124 1.74 4.28 13.20
CA ARG A 124 2.64 5.34 13.68
C ARG A 124 3.29 6.10 12.52
N GLU A 125 3.78 5.36 11.52
CA GLU A 125 4.39 5.96 10.33
C GLU A 125 3.38 6.82 9.54
N TRP A 126 2.17 6.31 9.28
CA TRP A 126 1.15 7.08 8.57
C TRP A 126 0.68 8.30 9.36
N ALA A 127 0.58 8.21 10.69
CA ALA A 127 0.27 9.37 11.52
C ALA A 127 1.38 10.44 11.45
N LEU A 128 2.65 10.03 11.40
CA LEU A 128 3.78 10.93 11.21
C LEU A 128 3.75 11.58 9.82
N ILE A 129 3.50 10.78 8.77
CA ILE A 129 3.38 11.27 7.40
C ILE A 129 2.23 12.26 7.27
N ALA A 130 1.06 11.97 7.83
CA ALA A 130 -0.08 12.89 7.78
C ALA A 130 0.25 14.26 8.43
N LYS A 131 0.84 14.24 9.63
CA LYS A 131 1.22 15.47 10.33
C LYS A 131 2.28 16.25 9.55
N SER A 132 3.36 15.58 9.15
CA SER A 132 4.45 16.20 8.40
C SER A 132 3.99 16.74 7.04
N ALA A 133 3.09 16.04 6.34
CA ALA A 133 2.52 16.49 5.08
C ALA A 133 1.66 17.75 5.25
N CYS A 134 0.81 17.83 6.27
CA CYS A 134 0.06 19.05 6.58
C CYS A 134 0.98 20.23 6.94
N THR A 135 1.98 19.99 7.79
CA THR A 135 2.97 21.02 8.16
C THR A 135 3.77 21.48 6.94
N PHE A 136 4.20 20.54 6.10
CA PHE A 136 4.92 20.82 4.88
C PHE A 136 4.08 21.63 3.89
N ALA A 137 2.80 21.27 3.68
CA ALA A 137 1.88 22.02 2.83
C ALA A 137 1.69 23.46 3.33
N ALA A 138 1.52 23.64 4.65
CA ALA A 138 1.41 24.97 5.27
C ALA A 138 2.69 25.80 5.08
N ALA A 139 3.86 25.23 5.38
CA ALA A 139 5.14 25.91 5.19
C ALA A 139 5.38 26.27 3.71
N SER A 140 5.06 25.35 2.80
CA SER A 140 5.19 25.54 1.35
C SER A 140 4.36 26.70 0.82
N SER A 141 3.19 26.96 1.42
CA SER A 141 2.33 28.09 1.03
C SER A 141 2.99 29.44 1.28
N GLY A 142 3.93 29.53 2.24
CA GLY A 142 4.69 30.75 2.51
C GLY A 142 5.53 31.21 1.33
N ILE A 143 6.00 30.29 0.48
CA ILE A 143 6.76 30.62 -0.74
C ILE A 143 5.91 31.44 -1.72
N LEU A 144 4.59 31.20 -1.76
CA LEU A 144 3.65 31.95 -2.60
C LEU A 144 3.40 33.38 -2.09
N GLN A 145 3.89 33.73 -0.90
CA GLN A 145 3.77 35.10 -0.36
C GLN A 145 4.89 36.01 -0.86
N ILE A 146 5.95 35.45 -1.47
CA ILE A 146 7.10 36.22 -1.97
C ILE A 146 6.75 36.80 -3.36
N PRO A 147 6.69 38.13 -3.54
CA PRO A 147 6.20 38.77 -4.77
C PRO A 147 6.96 38.37 -6.05
N GLY A 148 8.28 38.12 -5.95
CA GLY A 148 9.11 37.66 -7.07
C GLY A 148 8.81 36.23 -7.51
N MET A 149 8.60 35.32 -6.54
CA MET A 149 8.33 33.91 -6.83
C MET A 149 6.91 33.68 -7.36
N THR A 150 5.95 34.51 -6.95
CA THR A 150 4.55 34.41 -7.39
C THR A 150 4.35 34.93 -8.82
N ALA A 151 5.23 35.81 -9.29
CA ALA A 151 5.23 36.30 -10.66
C ALA A 151 5.70 35.22 -11.65
N ASP A 152 6.62 34.33 -11.26
CA ASP A 152 7.09 33.26 -12.15
C ASP A 152 6.08 32.10 -12.23
N PRO A 153 5.51 31.82 -13.42
CA PRO A 153 4.50 30.77 -13.59
C PRO A 153 5.03 29.35 -13.36
N ILE A 154 6.33 29.12 -13.55
CA ILE A 154 6.97 27.80 -13.38
C ILE A 154 7.18 27.51 -11.90
N ILE A 155 7.78 28.45 -11.16
CA ILE A 155 7.99 28.33 -9.71
C ILE A 155 6.64 28.14 -9.01
N ARG A 156 5.67 29.00 -9.33
CA ARG A 156 4.31 28.90 -8.80
C ARG A 156 3.67 27.53 -9.07
N GLY A 157 3.81 27.01 -10.29
CA GLY A 157 3.23 25.70 -10.63
C GLY A 157 3.88 24.54 -9.89
N PHE A 158 5.20 24.55 -9.71
CA PHE A 158 5.89 23.53 -8.91
C PHE A 158 5.50 23.58 -7.43
N VAL A 159 5.37 24.78 -6.84
CA VAL A 159 4.87 24.94 -5.47
C VAL A 159 3.46 24.38 -5.33
N PHE A 160 2.55 24.70 -6.26
CA PHE A 160 1.20 24.14 -6.22
C PHE A 160 1.18 22.61 -6.35
N LEU A 161 2.01 22.03 -7.24
CA LEU A 161 2.15 20.57 -7.33
C LEU A 161 2.68 19.96 -6.03
N ALA A 162 3.67 20.58 -5.41
CA ALA A 162 4.24 20.11 -4.14
C ALA A 162 3.22 20.13 -3.01
N ILE A 163 2.48 21.24 -2.86
CA ILE A 163 1.39 21.38 -1.88
C ILE A 163 0.30 20.34 -2.14
N PHE A 164 -0.14 20.19 -3.39
CA PHE A 164 -1.19 19.24 -3.74
C PHE A 164 -0.76 17.80 -3.44
N ARG A 165 0.49 17.43 -3.75
CA ARG A 165 1.04 16.10 -3.43
C ARG A 165 1.14 15.85 -1.94
N ALA A 166 1.49 16.87 -1.16
CA ALA A 166 1.46 16.77 0.30
C ALA A 166 0.04 16.58 0.84
N LEU A 167 -0.96 17.30 0.30
CA LEU A 167 -2.36 17.09 0.67
C LEU A 167 -2.86 15.69 0.29
N ALA A 168 -2.48 15.18 -0.89
CA ALA A 168 -2.79 13.80 -1.29
C ALA A 168 -2.17 12.79 -0.32
N ALA A 169 -0.91 12.98 0.08
CA ALA A 169 -0.24 12.14 1.07
C ALA A 169 -0.98 12.13 2.42
N ALA A 170 -1.40 13.30 2.90
CA ALA A 170 -2.19 13.44 4.12
C ALA A 170 -3.54 12.74 4.01
N LEU A 171 -4.22 12.86 2.87
CA LEU A 171 -5.51 12.20 2.61
C LEU A 171 -5.35 10.66 2.61
N TYR A 172 -4.37 10.12 1.88
CA TYR A 172 -4.09 8.68 1.88
C TYR A 172 -3.76 8.17 3.27
N ALA A 173 -2.90 8.88 4.01
CA ALA A 173 -2.54 8.52 5.37
C ALA A 173 -3.76 8.53 6.30
N ALA A 174 -4.65 9.53 6.19
CA ALA A 174 -5.86 9.63 7.01
C ALA A 174 -6.84 8.49 6.73
N ILE A 175 -7.07 8.13 5.46
CA ILE A 175 -7.94 7.01 5.07
C ILE A 175 -7.40 5.69 5.66
N LEU A 176 -6.11 5.42 5.47
CA LEU A 176 -5.48 4.21 5.99
C LEU A 176 -5.49 4.16 7.51
N LEU A 177 -5.17 5.27 8.18
CA LEU A 177 -5.17 5.38 9.64
C LEU A 177 -6.58 5.15 10.20
N HIS A 178 -7.61 5.73 9.59
CA HIS A 178 -8.99 5.55 10.04
C HIS A 178 -9.41 4.08 9.94
N TYR A 179 -9.09 3.41 8.84
CA TYR A 179 -9.49 2.02 8.59
C TYR A 179 -8.74 1.04 9.51
N PHE A 180 -7.39 1.09 9.51
CA PHE A 180 -6.56 0.11 10.23
C PHE A 180 -6.40 0.38 11.73
N ARG A 181 -6.94 1.49 12.22
CA ARG A 181 -7.04 1.73 13.66
C ARG A 181 -8.24 1.01 14.30
N GLN A 182 -9.20 0.57 13.49
CA GLN A 182 -10.40 -0.12 13.99
C GLN A 182 -10.06 -1.50 14.58
N PRO A 183 -10.72 -1.92 15.68
CA PRO A 183 -10.46 -3.20 16.34
C PRO A 183 -10.61 -4.42 15.43
N ARG A 184 -11.52 -4.37 14.45
CA ARG A 184 -11.79 -5.46 13.49
C ARG A 184 -10.55 -5.88 12.71
N THR A 185 -9.72 -4.90 12.32
CA THR A 185 -8.51 -5.13 11.53
C THR A 185 -7.34 -5.71 12.33
N ARG A 186 -7.45 -5.75 13.67
CA ARG A 186 -6.46 -6.35 14.59
C ARG A 186 -6.71 -7.82 14.90
N THR A 187 -7.70 -8.43 14.26
CA THR A 187 -8.01 -9.85 14.45
C THR A 187 -7.12 -10.73 13.56
N ALA A 188 -6.76 -11.93 14.05
CA ALA A 188 -6.02 -12.90 13.26
C ALA A 188 -6.80 -13.33 12.01
N HIS A 189 -8.13 -13.46 12.13
CA HIS A 189 -9.03 -13.73 11.02
C HIS A 189 -8.88 -12.71 9.89
N PHE A 190 -8.97 -11.41 10.22
CA PHE A 190 -8.82 -10.35 9.22
C PHE A 190 -7.44 -10.39 8.56
N ALA A 191 -6.38 -10.60 9.34
CA ALA A 191 -5.02 -10.69 8.82
C ALA A 191 -4.84 -11.85 7.81
N VAL A 192 -5.37 -13.02 8.12
CA VAL A 192 -5.38 -14.17 7.20
C VAL A 192 -6.18 -13.86 5.95
N LEU A 193 -7.40 -13.34 6.07
CA LEU A 193 -8.26 -13.01 4.94
C LEU A 193 -7.62 -11.98 4.01
N TRP A 194 -7.01 -10.94 4.60
CA TRP A 194 -6.33 -9.89 3.87
C TRP A 194 -5.11 -10.44 3.10
N LEU A 195 -4.28 -11.24 3.77
CA LEU A 195 -3.13 -11.89 3.15
C LEU A 195 -3.54 -12.92 2.10
N GLN A 196 -4.59 -13.70 2.32
CA GLN A 196 -5.06 -14.68 1.34
C GLN A 196 -5.53 -13.98 0.06
N ARG A 197 -6.28 -12.88 0.21
CA ARG A 197 -6.88 -12.17 -0.92
C ARG A 197 -5.84 -11.38 -1.73
N HIS A 198 -4.72 -10.97 -1.11
CA HIS A 198 -3.73 -10.11 -1.79
C HIS A 198 -2.29 -10.63 -1.81
N ALA A 199 -1.83 -11.40 -0.82
CA ALA A 199 -0.49 -11.98 -0.80
C ALA A 199 -0.42 -13.39 -1.43
N CYS A 200 -1.48 -14.21 -1.34
CA CYS A 200 -1.38 -15.63 -1.67
C CYS A 200 -1.80 -16.02 -3.11
N HIS A 201 -2.34 -15.09 -3.91
CA HIS A 201 -2.70 -15.42 -5.29
C HIS A 201 -1.47 -15.55 -6.21
N ARG A 202 -1.44 -16.64 -7.01
CA ARG A 202 -0.38 -16.98 -7.99
C ARG A 202 -0.04 -15.85 -8.97
N SER A 203 -0.93 -14.88 -9.21
CA SER A 203 -0.61 -13.73 -10.05
C SER A 203 0.27 -12.74 -9.29
N PRO A 204 1.53 -12.56 -9.70
CA PRO A 204 2.41 -11.60 -9.04
C PRO A 204 1.91 -10.16 -9.17
N ALA A 205 1.02 -9.85 -10.13
CA ALA A 205 0.47 -8.50 -10.30
C ALA A 205 -0.43 -8.07 -9.13
N ARG A 206 -1.18 -9.02 -8.53
CA ARG A 206 -2.12 -8.74 -7.43
C ARG A 206 -1.41 -8.57 -6.08
N ARG A 207 -0.24 -9.20 -5.91
CA ARG A 207 0.63 -9.06 -4.74
C ARG A 207 1.20 -7.67 -4.55
N TYR A 208 1.57 -7.00 -5.63
CA TYR A 208 2.09 -5.62 -5.53
C TYR A 208 0.98 -4.63 -5.18
N THR A 209 -0.28 -4.93 -5.46
CA THR A 209 -1.40 -4.00 -5.27
C THR A 209 -1.63 -3.63 -3.79
N SER A 210 -1.52 -4.59 -2.87
CA SER A 210 -1.71 -4.34 -1.43
C SER A 210 -0.59 -3.51 -0.81
N TRP A 211 0.66 -3.87 -1.10
CA TRP A 211 1.82 -3.15 -0.57
C TRP A 211 1.98 -1.77 -1.20
N THR A 212 1.60 -1.63 -2.48
CA THR A 212 1.53 -0.33 -3.14
C THR A 212 0.56 0.57 -2.39
N MET A 213 -0.63 0.06 -2.05
CA MET A 213 -1.61 0.80 -1.28
C MET A 213 -1.05 1.31 0.06
N PHE A 214 -0.31 0.49 0.80
CA PHE A 214 0.32 0.91 2.06
C PHE A 214 1.43 1.95 1.90
N SER A 215 2.12 1.94 0.75
CA SER A 215 3.18 2.90 0.45
C SER A 215 2.69 4.23 -0.13
N LEU A 216 1.44 4.32 -0.59
CA LEU A 216 0.90 5.51 -1.26
C LEU A 216 1.13 6.83 -0.48
N PRO A 217 0.90 6.90 0.84
CA PRO A 217 1.14 8.14 1.58
C PRO A 217 2.61 8.57 1.52
N ALA A 218 3.53 7.63 1.70
CA ALA A 218 4.97 7.90 1.68
C ALA A 218 5.42 8.33 0.28
N VAL A 219 4.96 7.65 -0.77
CA VAL A 219 5.29 7.97 -2.17
C VAL A 219 4.81 9.37 -2.54
N ALA A 220 3.55 9.69 -2.23
CA ALA A 220 2.99 11.02 -2.50
C ALA A 220 3.76 12.12 -1.75
N PHE A 221 4.13 11.86 -0.49
CA PHE A 221 4.91 12.81 0.30
C PHE A 221 6.32 13.03 -0.26
N CYS A 222 7.04 11.97 -0.61
CA CYS A 222 8.37 12.07 -1.22
C CYS A 222 8.35 12.87 -2.53
N TRP A 223 7.36 12.65 -3.40
CA TRP A 223 7.21 13.46 -4.61
C TRP A 223 6.94 14.93 -4.31
N GLY A 224 6.13 15.22 -3.28
CA GLY A 224 5.92 16.60 -2.81
C GLY A 224 7.23 17.28 -2.40
N VAL A 225 8.08 16.57 -1.65
CA VAL A 225 9.41 17.05 -1.24
C VAL A 225 10.32 17.27 -2.44
N ILE A 226 10.39 16.32 -3.38
CA ILE A 226 11.21 16.44 -4.60
C ILE A 226 10.79 17.67 -5.41
N LEU A 227 9.49 17.88 -5.61
CA LEU A 227 8.95 19.04 -6.34
C LEU A 227 9.28 20.36 -5.63
N MET A 228 9.30 20.37 -4.30
CA MET A 228 9.72 21.55 -3.55
C MET A 228 11.23 21.81 -3.70
N ILE A 229 12.06 20.78 -3.66
CA ILE A 229 13.51 20.94 -3.94
C ILE A 229 13.71 21.50 -5.34
N LEU A 230 12.99 20.98 -6.34
CA LEU A 230 13.03 21.51 -7.71
C LEU A 230 12.59 22.97 -7.77
N THR A 231 11.59 23.36 -6.97
CA THR A 231 11.16 24.76 -6.84
C THR A 231 12.32 25.62 -6.35
N LEU A 232 12.95 25.23 -5.23
CA LEU A 232 14.06 25.99 -4.63
C LEU A 232 15.24 26.13 -5.60
N VAL A 233 15.60 25.05 -6.27
CA VAL A 233 16.64 25.07 -7.31
C VAL A 233 16.23 26.03 -8.43
N CYS A 234 15.01 25.93 -8.95
CA CYS A 234 14.54 26.83 -10.01
C CYS A 234 14.56 28.30 -9.57
N SER A 235 14.21 28.63 -8.33
CA SER A 235 14.27 30.00 -7.80
C SER A 235 15.70 30.54 -7.83
N ILE A 236 16.69 29.78 -7.35
CA ILE A 236 18.11 30.19 -7.34
C ILE A 236 18.62 30.54 -8.74
N TRP A 237 18.21 29.78 -9.76
CA TRP A 237 18.67 30.00 -11.14
C TRP A 237 17.89 31.07 -11.90
N ARG A 238 16.73 31.51 -11.40
CA ARG A 238 15.81 32.42 -12.11
C ARG A 238 15.70 33.79 -11.48
N ASP A 239 16.03 33.93 -10.20
CA ASP A 239 16.14 35.23 -9.54
C ASP A 239 17.46 35.90 -9.98
N PRO A 240 17.44 36.98 -10.78
CA PRO A 240 18.65 37.75 -11.02
C PRO A 240 19.10 38.39 -9.69
N PRO A 241 20.41 38.52 -9.43
CA PRO A 241 20.87 39.22 -8.25
C PRO A 241 20.30 40.64 -8.24
N GLU A 242 19.61 40.99 -7.16
CA GLU A 242 18.90 42.27 -6.92
C GLU A 242 19.77 43.52 -7.18
N PHE A 243 21.10 43.34 -7.20
CA PHE A 243 22.11 44.36 -7.47
C PHE A 243 22.33 44.68 -8.96
N MET A 244 21.68 43.99 -9.90
CA MET A 244 21.70 44.36 -11.33
C MET A 244 20.35 44.92 -11.78
N THR A 245 19.94 46.05 -11.23
CA THR A 245 18.87 46.87 -11.81
C THR A 245 19.39 47.65 -13.01
N TYR A 246 19.69 46.94 -14.10
CA TYR A 246 19.67 47.56 -15.43
C TYR A 246 18.24 47.49 -15.98
N PRO A 247 17.73 48.53 -16.67
CA PRO A 247 16.47 48.47 -17.36
C PRO A 247 16.61 47.49 -18.53
N VAL A 248 16.40 46.20 -18.27
CA VAL A 248 16.39 45.16 -19.30
C VAL A 248 15.11 45.33 -20.09
N ASN A 249 15.28 45.94 -21.27
CA ASN A 249 14.31 45.97 -22.35
C ASN A 249 13.65 44.60 -22.51
N GLY A 250 12.32 44.59 -22.62
CA GLY A 250 11.43 43.43 -22.64
C GLY A 250 11.79 42.33 -23.64
N GLY A 251 12.82 41.54 -23.30
CA GLY A 251 13.14 40.29 -23.94
C GLY A 251 11.93 39.39 -23.82
N HIS A 252 11.38 38.99 -24.97
CA HIS A 252 10.25 38.10 -25.09
C HIS A 252 10.59 36.73 -24.48
N HIS A 253 10.47 36.60 -23.15
CA HIS A 253 10.34 35.31 -22.51
C HIS A 253 9.06 34.72 -23.06
N ARG A 254 9.19 33.83 -24.07
CA ARG A 254 8.06 33.10 -24.64
C ARG A 254 7.31 32.51 -23.45
N PRO A 255 6.07 32.93 -23.17
CA PRO A 255 5.33 32.35 -22.08
C PRO A 255 5.18 30.88 -22.44
N LEU A 256 5.88 30.00 -21.72
CA LEU A 256 5.60 28.59 -21.76
C LEU A 256 4.09 28.51 -21.50
N LYS A 257 3.31 28.07 -22.48
CA LYS A 257 1.85 28.24 -22.48
C LYS A 257 1.34 27.71 -21.14
N GLY A 258 0.95 28.61 -20.24
CA GLY A 258 0.63 28.26 -18.85
C GLY A 258 -0.52 27.25 -18.74
N THR A 259 -1.26 27.07 -19.84
CA THR A 259 -2.23 26.00 -20.05
C THR A 259 -1.62 24.61 -19.87
N ALA A 260 -0.43 24.31 -20.39
CA ALA A 260 0.18 22.98 -20.29
C ALA A 260 0.49 22.57 -18.84
N LEU A 261 1.02 23.51 -18.05
CA LEU A 261 1.31 23.27 -16.63
C LEU A 261 0.02 23.13 -15.81
N ARG A 262 -0.99 23.95 -16.09
CA ARG A 262 -2.32 23.84 -15.47
C ARG A 262 -3.01 22.52 -15.84
N THR A 263 -2.91 22.07 -17.10
CA THR A 263 -3.43 20.77 -17.51
C THR A 263 -2.68 19.63 -16.82
N LEU A 264 -1.36 19.74 -16.64
CA LEU A 264 -0.59 18.74 -15.91
C LEU A 264 -1.01 18.66 -14.44
N ILE A 265 -1.14 19.82 -13.77
CA ILE A 265 -1.62 19.89 -12.38
C ILE A 265 -2.99 19.25 -12.25
N THR A 266 -3.94 19.63 -13.09
CA THR A 266 -5.31 19.09 -13.04
C THR A 266 -5.36 17.59 -13.31
N VAL A 267 -4.61 17.09 -14.30
CA VAL A 267 -4.53 15.65 -14.59
C VAL A 267 -3.93 14.88 -13.41
N LEU A 268 -2.82 15.37 -12.83
CA LEU A 268 -2.20 14.74 -11.66
C LEU A 268 -3.13 14.79 -10.45
N SER A 269 -3.86 15.89 -10.26
CA SER A 269 -4.85 16.02 -9.19
C SER A 269 -6.01 15.05 -9.33
N LEU A 270 -6.53 14.88 -10.54
CA LEU A 270 -7.58 13.89 -10.82
C LEU A 270 -7.08 12.47 -10.64
N LEU A 271 -5.82 12.19 -11.01
CA LEU A 271 -5.20 10.88 -10.78
C LEU A 271 -5.08 10.57 -9.29
N ASP A 272 -4.64 11.54 -8.47
CA ASP A 272 -4.51 11.36 -7.03
C ASP A 272 -5.89 11.15 -6.36
N LEU A 273 -6.91 11.92 -6.77
CA LEU A 273 -8.29 11.73 -6.31
C LEU A 273 -8.86 10.37 -6.75
N GLY A 274 -8.60 9.95 -7.99
CA GLY A 274 -8.96 8.62 -8.49
C GLY A 274 -8.28 7.51 -7.70
N GLY A 275 -7.00 7.69 -7.35
CA GLY A 275 -6.26 6.82 -6.45
C GLY A 275 -6.89 6.76 -5.06
N ALA A 276 -7.31 7.90 -4.51
CA ALA A 276 -7.93 7.97 -3.18
C ALA A 276 -9.28 7.24 -3.18
N PHE A 277 -10.10 7.49 -4.18
CA PHE A 277 -11.35 6.79 -4.39
C PHE A 277 -11.14 5.27 -4.55
N TRP A 278 -10.15 4.87 -5.34
CA TRP A 278 -9.80 3.46 -5.52
C TRP A 278 -9.36 2.81 -4.19
N THR A 279 -8.51 3.47 -3.40
CA THR A 279 -8.11 2.98 -2.08
C THR A 279 -9.30 2.85 -1.14
N TRP A 280 -10.17 3.87 -1.08
CA TRP A 280 -11.38 3.85 -0.29
C TRP A 280 -12.31 2.70 -0.67
N LYS A 281 -12.60 2.55 -1.96
CA LYS A 281 -13.45 1.47 -2.48
C LYS A 281 -12.87 0.09 -2.21
N THR A 282 -11.54 -0.04 -2.31
CA THR A 282 -10.85 -1.30 -2.02
C THR A 282 -10.98 -1.67 -0.54
N LEU A 283 -10.89 -0.69 0.37
CA LEU A 283 -11.07 -0.92 1.80
C LEU A 283 -12.53 -1.16 2.19
N SER A 284 -13.48 -0.46 1.55
CA SER A 284 -14.90 -0.64 1.85
C SER A 284 -15.38 -2.04 1.51
N ALA A 285 -14.82 -2.66 0.46
CA ALA A 285 -15.13 -4.04 0.08
C ALA A 285 -14.69 -5.10 1.11
N PHE A 286 -13.95 -4.72 2.15
CA PHE A 286 -13.63 -5.60 3.29
C PHE A 286 -14.51 -5.36 4.52
N ASN A 287 -15.39 -4.35 4.46
CA ASN A 287 -16.32 -4.03 5.53
C ASN A 287 -17.70 -4.66 5.32
N ASP A 288 -17.98 -5.11 4.09
CA ASP A 288 -19.13 -5.93 3.68
C ASP A 288 -18.83 -7.42 3.86
#